data_AF-W4FRE0-F1
#
_entry.id   AF-W4FRE0-F1
#
_cell.length_a   1.000
_cell.length_b   1.000
_cell.length_c   1.000
_cell.angle_alpha   90.00
_cell.angle_beta   90.00
_cell.angle_gamma   90.00
#
_symmetry.space_group_name_H-M   'P 1'
#
loop_
_entity.id
_entity.type
_entity.pdbx_description
1 polymer ?
#
loop_
_entity_poly.entity_id
_entity_poly.type
_entity_poly.pdbx_seq_one_letter_code
_entity_poly.pdbx_strand_id
1 'polypeptide(L)'
;METTNGEAADIMLHLLHAATTAAVALAKETITDNDVMEEDASPTHVEALFEVTAPVSRPRVVTFTNATTFVFNVAYGGSALPKESGPPIGMCSVHTDEFHEDLREEPPPPCRRRVRKFDHLERIDMLKRAKYHVQDIATFCMDAIDIRKSRQRTLDELSGDNKRKHDDDDQDETNECEAMESTDDSRRCLTQQGE
;
A
#
# COMPACT_ATOMS: atom_id res chain seq x y z
N MET A 1 -37.22 -20.53 -46.00
CA MET A 1 -35.92 -20.31 -46.63
C MET A 1 -35.11 -19.52 -45.63
N GLU A 2 -34.36 -20.23 -44.80
CA GLU A 2 -33.43 -19.68 -43.80
C GLU A 2 -32.00 -19.69 -44.36
N THR A 3 -31.07 -19.04 -43.64
CA THR A 3 -29.63 -18.78 -43.93
C THR A 3 -29.41 -17.45 -44.69
N THR A 4 -28.47 -16.54 -44.37
CA THR A 4 -27.22 -16.54 -43.60
C THR A 4 -26.92 -15.11 -43.07
N ASN A 5 -26.90 -14.86 -41.75
CA ASN A 5 -26.45 -13.58 -41.15
C ASN A 5 -25.25 -13.76 -40.18
N GLY A 6 -24.64 -14.95 -40.13
CA GLY A 6 -23.59 -15.29 -39.16
C GLY A 6 -22.15 -15.08 -39.62
N GLU A 7 -21.90 -14.88 -40.92
CA GLU A 7 -20.54 -14.99 -41.48
C GLU A 7 -19.74 -13.68 -41.43
N ALA A 8 -20.41 -12.53 -41.28
CA ALA A 8 -19.76 -11.22 -41.27
C ALA A 8 -19.09 -10.88 -39.93
N ALA A 9 -19.56 -11.47 -38.81
CA ALA A 9 -19.02 -11.17 -37.48
C ALA A 9 -17.69 -11.88 -37.21
N ASP A 10 -17.51 -13.10 -37.72
CA ASP A 10 -16.28 -13.88 -37.53
C ASP A 10 -15.08 -13.30 -38.31
N ILE A 11 -15.31 -12.71 -39.48
CA ILE A 11 -14.25 -12.09 -40.28
C ILE A 11 -13.69 -10.84 -39.57
N MET A 12 -14.55 -10.06 -38.91
CA MET A 12 -14.12 -8.86 -38.16
C MET A 12 -13.32 -9.24 -36.89
N LEU A 13 -13.69 -10.33 -36.22
CA LEU A 13 -12.99 -10.78 -35.01
C LEU A 13 -11.60 -11.36 -35.32
N HIS A 14 -11.43 -12.03 -36.47
CA HIS A 14 -10.12 -12.52 -36.91
C HIS A 14 -9.16 -11.39 -37.33
N LEU A 15 -9.66 -10.34 -37.97
CA LEU A 15 -8.82 -9.21 -38.41
C LEU A 15 -8.30 -8.39 -37.22
N LEU A 16 -9.10 -8.25 -36.16
CA LEU A 16 -8.69 -7.55 -34.94
C LEU A 16 -7.62 -8.34 -34.16
N HIS A 17 -7.73 -9.67 -34.09
CA HIS A 17 -6.70 -10.49 -33.44
C HIS A 17 -5.35 -10.46 -34.18
N ALA A 18 -5.36 -10.48 -35.51
CA ALA A 18 -4.13 -10.41 -36.30
C ALA A 18 -3.36 -9.08 -36.10
N ALA A 19 -4.08 -7.97 -35.95
CA ALA A 19 -3.48 -6.66 -35.68
C ALA A 19 -2.80 -6.60 -34.29
N THR A 20 -3.39 -7.26 -33.28
CA THR A 20 -2.83 -7.29 -31.92
C THR A 20 -1.57 -8.16 -31.84
N THR A 21 -1.48 -9.24 -32.62
CA THR A 21 -0.27 -10.10 -32.66
C THR A 21 0.91 -9.39 -33.34
N ALA A 22 0.68 -8.55 -34.35
CA ALA A 22 1.75 -7.83 -35.04
C ALA A 22 2.44 -6.77 -34.15
N ALA A 23 1.72 -6.17 -33.20
CA ALA A 23 2.28 -5.17 -32.28
C ALA A 23 3.21 -5.77 -31.21
N VAL A 24 3.01 -7.03 -30.81
CA VAL A 24 3.83 -7.70 -29.79
C VAL A 24 5.18 -8.20 -30.34
N ALA A 25 5.30 -8.37 -31.66
CA ALA A 25 6.50 -8.94 -32.28
C ALA A 25 7.65 -7.94 -32.52
N LEU A 26 7.49 -6.66 -32.17
CA LEU A 26 8.47 -5.59 -32.47
C LEU A 26 9.34 -5.17 -31.27
N ALA A 27 9.42 -6.02 -30.24
CA ALA A 27 10.38 -5.90 -29.14
C ALA A 27 11.30 -7.14 -29.15
N LYS A 28 12.21 -7.19 -30.13
CA LYS A 28 13.35 -8.12 -30.10
C LYS A 28 14.64 -7.31 -30.14
N GLU A 29 15.45 -7.65 -29.16
CA GLU A 29 16.67 -7.01 -28.71
C GLU A 29 17.77 -7.07 -29.77
N THR A 30 18.52 -5.98 -29.90
CA THR A 30 19.86 -5.97 -30.48
C THR A 30 20.86 -6.01 -29.32
N ILE A 31 21.33 -7.21 -29.01
CA ILE A 31 22.54 -7.43 -28.21
C ILE A 31 23.70 -7.43 -29.20
N THR A 32 24.53 -6.39 -29.14
CA THR A 32 25.87 -6.41 -29.71
C THR A 32 26.85 -6.24 -28.56
N ASP A 33 27.53 -7.35 -28.25
CA ASP A 33 28.74 -7.37 -27.45
C ASP A 33 29.80 -6.44 -28.06
N ASN A 34 30.35 -5.55 -27.26
CA ASN A 34 31.69 -4.99 -27.44
C ASN A 34 32.22 -4.54 -26.07
N ASP A 35 33.11 -5.35 -25.52
CA ASP A 35 34.01 -5.01 -24.42
C ASP A 35 34.89 -3.82 -24.81
N VAL A 36 34.79 -2.72 -24.06
CA VAL A 36 35.90 -1.78 -23.83
C VAL A 36 35.91 -1.42 -22.36
N MET A 37 36.96 -1.88 -21.69
CA MET A 37 37.34 -1.53 -20.33
C MET A 37 37.74 -0.05 -20.28
N GLU A 38 36.95 0.78 -19.58
CA GLU A 38 37.40 2.10 -19.13
C GLU A 38 36.89 2.33 -17.68
N GLU A 39 37.82 2.18 -16.73
CA GLU A 39 37.61 2.48 -15.32
C GLU A 39 37.57 4.00 -15.11
N ASP A 40 36.43 4.62 -15.38
CA ASP A 40 36.12 5.93 -14.82
C ASP A 40 35.47 5.72 -13.45
N ALA A 41 36.31 5.52 -12.44
CA ALA A 41 35.92 5.55 -11.05
C ALA A 41 35.27 6.92 -10.74
N SER A 42 33.95 6.96 -10.77
CA SER A 42 33.15 8.11 -10.35
C SER A 42 33.57 8.49 -8.92
N PRO A 43 33.98 9.75 -8.66
CA PRO A 43 34.44 10.14 -7.33
C PRO A 43 33.26 10.08 -6.34
N THR A 44 33.17 8.99 -5.58
CA THR A 44 32.13 8.77 -4.57
C THR A 44 32.40 9.50 -3.25
N HIS A 45 33.47 10.30 -3.18
CA HIS A 45 33.83 11.04 -1.97
C HIS A 45 34.15 12.50 -2.28
N VAL A 46 33.17 13.37 -2.03
CA VAL A 46 33.38 14.81 -1.92
C VAL A 46 33.54 15.10 -0.43
N GLU A 47 34.76 15.36 0.03
CA GLU A 47 34.96 15.87 1.38
C GLU A 47 34.45 17.31 1.45
N ALA A 48 33.21 17.44 1.89
CA ALA A 48 32.66 18.72 2.29
C ALA A 48 33.28 19.13 3.64
N LEU A 49 34.50 19.67 3.58
CA LEU A 49 35.12 20.37 4.70
C LEU A 49 34.37 21.69 4.94
N PHE A 50 33.23 21.59 5.63
CA PHE A 50 32.60 22.75 6.23
C PHE A 50 33.34 23.06 7.53
N GLU A 51 34.12 24.13 7.53
CA GLU A 51 34.67 24.71 8.74
C GLU A 51 33.50 25.28 9.57
N VAL A 52 32.90 24.44 10.43
CA VAL A 52 31.81 24.83 11.31
C VAL A 52 32.39 25.65 12.46
N THR A 53 32.62 26.94 12.23
CA THR A 53 32.69 27.89 13.35
C THR A 53 31.25 28.05 13.83
N ALA A 54 30.85 27.32 14.88
CA ALA A 54 29.49 27.38 15.40
C ALA A 54 29.18 28.79 15.91
N PRO A 55 28.33 29.59 15.24
CA PRO A 55 27.80 30.79 15.89
C PRO A 55 26.94 30.33 17.06
N VAL A 56 27.00 31.04 18.19
CA VAL A 56 26.05 30.90 19.30
C VAL A 56 24.68 31.36 18.79
N SER A 57 24.02 30.50 18.02
CA SER A 57 22.74 30.77 17.41
C SER A 57 21.68 30.56 18.47
N ARG A 58 20.99 31.62 18.85
CA ARG A 58 19.70 31.49 19.55
C ARG A 58 18.82 30.53 18.74
N PRO A 59 18.05 29.64 19.40
CA PRO A 59 17.16 28.76 18.66
C PRO A 59 16.22 29.63 17.84
N ARG A 60 16.25 29.47 16.51
CA ARG A 60 15.31 30.12 15.62
C ARG A 60 13.95 29.47 15.88
N VAL A 61 13.04 30.21 16.49
CA VAL A 61 11.68 29.73 16.73
C VAL A 61 10.83 30.12 15.52
N VAL A 62 10.21 29.12 14.90
CA VAL A 62 9.22 29.34 13.84
C VAL A 62 7.88 29.63 14.51
N THR A 63 7.21 30.70 14.07
CA THR A 63 5.89 31.08 14.55
C THR A 63 4.93 31.16 13.37
N PHE A 64 3.79 30.47 13.49
CA PHE A 64 2.70 30.57 12.53
C PHE A 64 1.81 31.74 12.89
N THR A 65 1.47 32.57 11.91
CA THR A 65 0.67 33.77 12.15
C THR A 65 -0.75 33.63 11.66
N ASN A 66 -1.00 32.83 10.62
CA ASN A 66 -2.32 32.66 10.06
C ASN A 66 -2.60 31.19 9.80
N ALA A 67 -3.83 30.77 10.04
CA ALA A 67 -4.37 29.50 9.57
C ALA A 67 -5.40 29.78 8.48
N THR A 68 -5.38 28.98 7.42
CA THR A 68 -6.44 28.95 6.42
C THR A 68 -7.05 27.55 6.42
N THR A 69 -8.34 27.48 6.67
CA THR A 69 -9.09 26.22 6.80
C THR A 69 -10.05 26.11 5.62
N PHE A 70 -9.86 25.07 4.81
CA PHE A 70 -10.76 24.74 3.70
C PHE A 70 -11.72 23.62 4.13
N VAL A 71 -13.01 23.81 3.90
CA VAL A 71 -14.04 22.82 4.21
C VAL A 71 -14.46 22.12 2.93
N PHE A 72 -14.38 20.78 2.93
CA PHE A 72 -14.75 19.97 1.79
C PHE A 72 -15.96 19.08 2.12
N ASN A 73 -16.84 18.92 1.14
CA ASN A 73 -17.91 17.93 1.24
C ASN A 73 -17.35 16.50 1.17
N VAL A 74 -18.12 15.55 1.69
CA VAL A 74 -17.80 14.12 1.64
C VAL A 74 -17.95 13.61 0.21
N ALA A 75 -16.95 12.86 -0.26
CA ALA A 75 -17.00 12.18 -1.54
C ALA A 75 -16.49 10.74 -1.44
N TYR A 76 -16.82 9.94 -2.46
CA TYR A 76 -16.03 8.78 -2.79
C TYR A 76 -14.65 9.23 -3.27
N GLY A 77 -13.61 8.53 -2.84
CA GLY A 77 -12.24 8.87 -3.16
C GLY A 77 -11.46 9.32 -1.94
N GLY A 78 -10.35 8.64 -1.71
CA GLY A 78 -9.40 8.85 -0.64
C GLY A 78 -8.32 7.79 -0.76
N SER A 79 -7.06 8.15 -0.54
CA SER A 79 -5.94 7.19 -0.66
C SER A 79 -5.97 6.09 0.41
N ALA A 80 -6.63 6.37 1.54
CA ALA A 80 -6.73 5.46 2.67
C ALA A 80 -7.96 4.55 2.56
N LEU A 81 -7.70 3.26 2.35
CA LEU A 81 -8.69 2.19 2.48
C LEU A 81 -8.90 1.82 3.95
N PRO A 82 -10.16 1.72 4.44
CA PRO A 82 -10.43 1.23 5.79
C PRO A 82 -9.94 -0.22 5.93
N LYS A 83 -9.32 -0.52 7.08
CA LYS A 83 -8.77 -1.86 7.39
C LYS A 83 -9.86 -2.92 7.52
N GLU A 84 -10.97 -2.59 8.17
CA GLU A 84 -12.01 -3.55 8.51
C GLU A 84 -12.99 -3.77 7.35
N SER A 85 -13.81 -2.77 7.02
CA SER A 85 -14.85 -2.92 6.00
C SER A 85 -15.36 -1.57 5.48
N GLY A 86 -16.18 -1.63 4.44
CA GLY A 86 -16.88 -0.51 3.84
C GLY A 86 -16.11 0.21 2.74
N PRO A 87 -16.79 1.15 2.06
CA PRO A 87 -16.21 1.88 0.94
C PRO A 87 -15.18 2.90 1.44
N PRO A 88 -14.14 3.25 0.66
CA PRO A 88 -13.29 4.38 0.96
C PRO A 88 -14.11 5.68 0.92
N ILE A 89 -13.71 6.63 1.77
CA ILE A 89 -14.34 7.94 1.91
C ILE A 89 -13.21 8.94 2.00
N GLY A 90 -13.40 10.05 1.33
CA GLY A 90 -12.59 11.23 1.54
C GLY A 90 -13.37 12.48 1.20
N MET A 91 -12.68 13.39 0.54
CA MET A 91 -13.14 14.76 0.34
C MET A 91 -13.38 15.00 -1.15
N CYS A 92 -14.35 15.86 -1.46
CA CYS A 92 -14.52 16.38 -2.82
C CYS A 92 -13.23 17.07 -3.30
N SER A 93 -13.05 17.14 -4.62
CA SER A 93 -11.94 17.87 -5.24
C SER A 93 -12.02 19.39 -5.08
N VAL A 94 -13.22 19.91 -4.75
CA VAL A 94 -13.50 21.35 -4.59
C VAL A 94 -14.02 21.59 -3.18
N HIS A 95 -13.48 22.63 -2.52
CA HIS A 95 -13.94 23.06 -1.20
C HIS A 95 -15.24 23.86 -1.34
N THR A 96 -16.05 23.82 -0.30
CA THR A 96 -17.30 24.58 -0.20
C THR A 96 -17.06 25.93 0.48
N ASP A 97 -16.23 25.94 1.53
CA ASP A 97 -15.97 27.12 2.36
C ASP A 97 -14.47 27.27 2.63
N GLU A 98 -14.06 28.51 2.91
CA GLU A 98 -12.70 28.91 3.28
C GLU A 98 -12.77 29.86 4.47
N PHE A 99 -11.96 29.60 5.49
CA PHE A 99 -11.87 30.41 6.70
C PHE A 99 -10.43 30.84 6.92
N HIS A 100 -10.23 32.09 7.33
CA HIS A 100 -8.92 32.61 7.71
C HIS A 100 -8.95 33.05 9.18
N GLU A 101 -7.98 32.56 9.94
CA GLU A 101 -7.85 32.83 11.37
C GLU A 101 -6.44 33.39 11.64
N ASP A 102 -6.36 34.48 12.41
CA ASP A 102 -5.08 34.99 12.93
C ASP A 102 -4.70 34.22 14.21
N LEU A 103 -3.56 33.54 14.17
CA LEU A 103 -3.06 32.69 15.26
C LEU A 103 -2.27 33.48 16.32
N ARG A 104 -2.14 34.81 16.16
CA ARG A 104 -1.43 35.66 17.12
C ARG A 104 -2.27 35.98 18.36
N GLU A 105 -3.59 35.96 18.23
CA GLU A 105 -4.52 36.46 19.26
C GLU A 105 -5.07 35.34 20.15
N GLU A 106 -5.15 34.11 19.64
CA GLU A 106 -5.81 32.99 20.31
C GLU A 106 -4.82 31.91 20.79
N PRO A 107 -4.91 31.46 22.05
CA PRO A 107 -4.14 30.30 22.49
C PRO A 107 -4.57 29.05 21.70
N PRO A 108 -3.62 28.20 21.27
CA PRO A 108 -3.94 27.06 20.42
C PRO A 108 -4.93 26.12 21.11
N PRO A 109 -5.97 25.63 20.40
CA PRO A 109 -6.94 24.73 20.98
C PRO A 109 -6.27 23.43 21.45
N PRO A 110 -6.83 22.76 22.46
CA PRO A 110 -6.26 21.51 22.97
C PRO A 110 -6.15 20.48 21.84
N CYS A 111 -4.92 20.02 21.59
CA CYS A 111 -4.62 19.07 20.54
C CYS A 111 -5.33 17.74 20.80
N ARG A 112 -6.36 17.44 19.98
CA ARG A 112 -6.93 16.10 19.94
C ARG A 112 -5.96 15.17 19.24
N ARG A 113 -5.28 14.31 20.00
CA ARG A 113 -4.26 13.38 19.47
C ARG A 113 -4.77 12.35 18.46
N ARG A 114 -6.08 12.12 18.36
CA ARG A 114 -6.65 11.07 17.53
C ARG A 114 -7.90 11.57 16.80
N VAL A 115 -7.89 11.38 15.48
CA VAL A 115 -9.08 11.55 14.66
C VAL A 115 -9.98 10.33 14.85
N ARG A 116 -11.28 10.58 14.95
CA ARG A 116 -12.29 9.53 15.06
C ARG A 116 -12.27 8.65 13.80
N LYS A 117 -12.49 7.34 13.98
CA LYS A 117 -12.70 6.39 12.87
C LYS A 117 -14.19 6.20 12.63
N PHE A 118 -14.58 6.09 11.37
CA PHE A 118 -15.95 5.78 10.96
C PHE A 118 -16.12 4.29 10.75
N ASP A 119 -17.21 3.74 11.27
CA ASP A 119 -17.60 2.34 11.06
C ASP A 119 -18.20 2.12 9.65
N HIS A 120 -18.26 0.89 9.17
CA HIS A 120 -18.73 0.54 7.84
C HIS A 120 -20.14 1.12 7.53
N LEU A 121 -21.07 1.07 8.49
CA LEU A 121 -22.42 1.59 8.31
C LEU A 121 -22.45 3.11 8.24
N GLU A 122 -21.67 3.77 9.10
CA GLU A 122 -21.53 5.24 9.10
C GLU A 122 -20.97 5.72 7.76
N ARG A 123 -20.04 4.96 7.20
CA ARG A 123 -19.45 5.25 5.89
C ARG A 123 -20.49 5.18 4.76
N ILE A 124 -21.31 4.13 4.77
CA ILE A 124 -22.41 3.99 3.81
C ILE A 124 -23.40 5.14 3.96
N ASP A 125 -23.76 5.49 5.19
CA ASP A 125 -24.68 6.59 5.49
C ASP A 125 -24.13 7.95 5.03
N MET A 126 -22.83 8.21 5.24
CA MET A 126 -22.16 9.39 4.73
C MET A 126 -22.25 9.50 3.19
N LEU A 127 -22.00 8.41 2.46
CA LEU A 127 -22.12 8.41 0.99
C LEU A 127 -23.57 8.55 0.53
N LYS A 128 -24.54 7.94 1.22
CA LYS A 128 -25.97 8.15 0.94
C LYS A 128 -26.38 9.61 1.13
N ARG A 129 -25.89 10.27 2.18
CA ARG A 129 -26.12 11.71 2.42
C ARG A 129 -25.52 12.57 1.32
N ALA A 130 -24.34 12.18 0.83
CA ALA A 130 -23.69 12.77 -0.34
C ALA A 130 -24.33 12.39 -1.69
N LYS A 131 -25.53 11.76 -1.67
CA LYS A 131 -26.35 11.43 -2.85
C LYS A 131 -25.75 10.40 -3.80
N TYR A 132 -24.81 9.57 -3.33
CA TYR A 132 -24.37 8.40 -4.09
C TYR A 132 -25.47 7.35 -4.16
N HIS A 133 -25.60 6.69 -5.30
CA HIS A 133 -26.57 5.62 -5.49
C HIS A 133 -26.14 4.37 -4.73
N VAL A 134 -27.11 3.58 -4.22
CA VAL A 134 -26.81 2.39 -3.40
C VAL A 134 -26.03 1.35 -4.20
N GLN A 135 -26.27 1.24 -5.51
CA GLN A 135 -25.52 0.33 -6.39
C GLN A 135 -24.06 0.74 -6.53
N ASP A 136 -23.78 2.04 -6.63
CA ASP A 136 -22.40 2.55 -6.70
C ASP A 136 -21.68 2.28 -5.38
N ILE A 137 -22.35 2.51 -4.24
CA ILE A 137 -21.79 2.23 -2.92
C ILE A 137 -21.45 0.74 -2.77
N ALA A 138 -22.29 -0.16 -3.29
CA ALA A 138 -22.01 -1.59 -3.29
C ALA A 138 -20.76 -1.91 -4.12
N THR A 139 -20.64 -1.30 -5.31
CA THR A 139 -19.46 -1.43 -6.18
C THR A 139 -18.19 -0.96 -5.46
N PHE A 140 -18.24 0.20 -4.80
CA PHE A 140 -17.12 0.72 -3.99
C PHE A 140 -16.71 -0.21 -2.85
N CYS A 141 -17.67 -0.93 -2.25
CA CYS A 141 -17.35 -1.94 -1.23
C CYS A 141 -16.61 -3.13 -1.83
N MET A 142 -16.99 -3.58 -3.03
CA MET A 142 -16.34 -4.68 -3.72
C MET A 142 -14.92 -4.30 -4.14
N ASP A 143 -14.74 -3.12 -4.76
CA ASP A 143 -13.42 -2.59 -5.11
C ASP A 143 -12.51 -2.52 -3.88
N ALA A 144 -13.04 -2.09 -2.74
CA ALA A 144 -12.28 -2.03 -1.49
C ALA A 144 -11.83 -3.41 -0.99
N ILE A 145 -12.66 -4.44 -1.16
CA ILE A 145 -12.30 -5.83 -0.83
C ILE A 145 -11.18 -6.31 -1.74
N ASP A 146 -11.28 -6.04 -3.04
CA ASP A 146 -10.32 -6.51 -4.02
C ASP A 146 -8.95 -5.86 -3.83
N ILE A 147 -8.92 -4.55 -3.55
CA ILE A 147 -7.66 -3.86 -3.23
C ILE A 147 -7.06 -4.39 -1.92
N ARG A 148 -7.85 -4.66 -0.88
CA ARG A 148 -7.33 -5.27 0.36
C ARG A 148 -6.74 -6.65 0.12
N LYS A 149 -7.43 -7.50 -0.63
CA LYS A 149 -6.95 -8.84 -0.99
C LYS A 149 -5.68 -8.77 -1.82
N SER A 150 -5.62 -7.86 -2.79
CA SER A 150 -4.43 -7.62 -3.60
C SER A 150 -3.24 -7.20 -2.72
N ARG A 151 -3.42 -6.24 -1.82
CA ARG A 151 -2.39 -5.81 -0.86
C ARG A 151 -1.92 -6.94 0.05
N GLN A 152 -2.86 -7.77 0.54
CA GLN A 152 -2.51 -8.89 1.40
C GLN A 152 -1.67 -9.93 0.66
N ARG A 153 -2.03 -10.30 -0.57
CA ARG A 153 -1.25 -11.23 -1.40
C ARG A 153 0.18 -10.74 -1.61
N THR A 154 0.37 -9.45 -1.91
CA THR A 154 1.70 -8.86 -2.05
C THR A 154 2.50 -8.93 -0.75
N LEU A 155 1.87 -8.69 0.41
CA LEU A 155 2.55 -8.82 1.70
C LEU A 155 2.93 -10.28 2.02
N ASP A 156 2.07 -11.22 1.67
CA ASP A 156 2.30 -12.65 1.88
C ASP A 156 3.45 -13.16 0.98
N GLU A 157 3.52 -12.72 -0.27
CA GLU A 157 4.63 -13.00 -1.20
C GLU A 157 5.97 -12.49 -0.63
N LEU A 158 6.02 -11.22 -0.23
CA LEU A 158 7.23 -10.61 0.35
C LEU A 158 7.67 -11.28 1.66
N SER A 159 6.71 -11.68 2.50
CA SER A 159 7.02 -12.36 3.77
C SER A 159 7.46 -13.80 3.55
N GLY A 160 6.89 -14.48 2.55
CA GLY A 160 7.28 -15.84 2.16
C GLY A 160 8.68 -15.90 1.56
N ASP A 161 9.06 -14.91 0.75
CA ASP A 161 10.41 -14.81 0.17
C ASP A 161 11.48 -14.54 1.23
N ASN A 162 11.15 -13.80 2.30
CA ASN A 162 12.06 -13.60 3.44
C ASN A 162 12.27 -14.88 4.26
N LYS A 163 11.26 -15.76 4.34
CA LYS A 163 11.39 -17.05 5.05
C LYS A 163 12.29 -18.02 4.28
N ARG A 164 12.14 -18.10 2.95
CA ARG A 164 12.97 -18.97 2.10
C ARG A 164 14.45 -18.57 2.08
N LYS A 165 14.78 -17.29 2.32
CA LYS A 165 16.17 -16.82 2.41
C LYS A 165 16.84 -17.10 3.76
N HIS A 166 16.08 -17.37 4.82
CA HIS A 166 16.66 -17.64 6.14
C HIS A 166 17.03 -19.13 6.32
N ASP A 167 16.32 -20.03 5.65
CA ASP A 167 16.55 -21.48 5.76
C ASP A 167 17.77 -21.99 4.94
N ASP A 168 18.45 -21.11 4.18
CA ASP A 168 19.66 -21.43 3.39
C ASP A 168 20.99 -21.15 4.15
N ASP A 169 20.96 -20.50 5.32
CA ASP A 169 22.16 -20.14 6.11
C ASP A 169 22.46 -21.09 7.29
N ASP A 170 21.61 -22.10 7.57
CA ASP A 170 21.74 -23.02 8.73
C ASP A 170 22.08 -24.49 8.32
N GLN A 171 22.74 -24.70 7.17
CA GLN A 171 23.25 -26.03 6.76
C GLN A 171 24.78 -26.08 6.69
N ASP A 172 25.45 -25.84 7.81
CA ASP A 172 26.75 -26.47 8.09
C ASP A 172 26.90 -26.66 9.60
N GLU A 173 27.55 -27.73 10.03
CA GLU A 173 27.75 -28.17 11.43
C GLU A 173 26.62 -29.03 12.06
N THR A 174 26.35 -30.19 11.46
CA THR A 174 26.14 -31.40 12.28
C THR A 174 27.02 -32.53 11.78
N ASN A 175 28.23 -32.64 12.36
CA ASN A 175 28.99 -33.87 12.32
C ASN A 175 29.20 -34.40 13.74
N GLU A 176 28.52 -35.50 14.01
CA GLU A 176 28.84 -36.59 14.94
C GLU A 176 29.31 -36.24 16.36
N CYS A 177 28.49 -36.62 17.35
CA CYS A 177 28.91 -37.45 18.49
C CYS A 177 27.65 -38.03 19.17
N GLU A 178 27.34 -39.28 18.86
CA GLU A 178 26.43 -40.11 19.66
C GLU A 178 27.08 -40.40 21.03
N ALA A 179 26.28 -40.39 22.11
CA ALA A 179 26.05 -41.56 22.97
C ALA A 179 25.58 -41.19 24.41
N MET A 180 24.73 -42.09 24.93
CA MET A 180 24.34 -42.35 26.32
C MET A 180 23.28 -41.45 26.97
N GLU A 181 22.36 -41.92 27.83
CA GLU A 181 21.67 -43.18 28.11
C GLU A 181 20.71 -42.85 29.28
N SER A 182 19.45 -43.32 29.23
CA SER A 182 18.56 -43.55 30.40
C SER A 182 18.08 -42.29 31.19
N THR A 183 16.94 -42.20 31.86
CA THR A 183 15.90 -43.11 32.38
C THR A 183 14.60 -42.31 32.58
N ASP A 184 13.45 -42.98 32.43
CA ASP A 184 12.24 -42.94 33.28
C ASP A 184 11.88 -41.68 34.10
N ASP A 185 10.64 -41.19 33.98
CA ASP A 185 9.72 -41.19 35.13
C ASP A 185 8.25 -41.00 34.69
N SER A 186 7.49 -42.08 34.87
CA SER A 186 6.02 -42.11 34.82
C SER A 186 5.39 -41.42 36.04
N ARG A 187 4.72 -40.27 35.87
CA ARG A 187 3.62 -39.84 36.76
C ARG A 187 2.54 -39.09 35.98
N ARG A 188 1.40 -39.72 35.66
CA ARG A 188 0.12 -39.75 36.42
C ARG A 188 -0.37 -38.37 36.88
N CYS A 189 -1.52 -37.96 36.33
CA CYS A 189 -2.76 -37.52 37.03
C CYS A 189 -3.79 -37.14 35.94
N LEU A 190 -4.65 -38.07 35.51
CA LEU A 190 -5.99 -38.33 36.01
C LEU A 190 -6.95 -37.12 35.99
N THR A 191 -7.92 -37.27 35.09
CA THR A 191 -9.26 -36.66 34.99
C THR A 191 -10.10 -36.76 36.27
N GLN A 192 -10.89 -35.73 36.60
CA GLN A 192 -12.32 -35.75 36.99
C GLN A 192 -12.77 -34.34 37.45
N GLN A 193 -13.75 -33.73 36.75
CA GLN A 193 -15.20 -33.65 37.05
C GLN A 193 -15.58 -32.67 38.17
N GLY A 194 -16.55 -31.81 37.86
CA GLY A 194 -17.29 -30.97 38.80
C GLY A 194 -18.30 -30.14 38.02
N GLU A 195 -19.58 -30.45 38.23
CA GLU A 195 -20.80 -29.90 37.60
C GLU A 195 -20.96 -28.38 37.69
#